data_AF-A0A963ACH1-F1
#
_entry.id   AF-A0A963ACH1-F1
#
_cell.length_a   1.000
_cell.length_b   1.000
_cell.length_c   1.000
_cell.angle_alpha   90.00
_cell.angle_beta   90.00
_cell.angle_gamma   90.00
#
_symmetry.space_group_name_H-M   'P 1'
#
loop_
_entity.id
_entity.type
_entity.pdbx_description
1 polymer ?
#
loop_
_entity_poly.entity_id
_entity_poly.type
_entity_poly.pdbx_seq_one_letter_code
_entity_poly.pdbx_strand_id
1 'polypeptide(L)'
;MTRYHRIILHAGLHKTGTTSVQENSARHSELLLQHGIVYPVFHFRERKIVNHSDPLAGVFSSRPQAYGMARRQGVEDNPQEAIATFAAQLEEILTQPRGQTLLLSAEMVADFNSADMRQLRNRLEDSCDELRVIVYVRSPESSLASILQQRALAGFAGKPQDLTDVVRNRFERIRGTFHDRLEAHNFHQAIHHPGGLLGHFFELCGLPPEAIEPLSFSYANSRISAEAYYLIKAINLAYPAGGERLHGVKRHYHDMRSLQALPGRTFFIDAGADPELATALAREGQWLEQELGWTFPPPATGGADAPWQLPTLLAVESAVSKLDDARLRHCATLALREEAAVLAADHAATATLLQFVAARLETLGECPPARALEGLGADYFKFAALQMERASPELAYYLMSLAGELRPDAPFI
;
A
#
# COMPACT_ATOMS: atom_id res chain seq x y z
N MET A 1 39.47 -3.93 -17.08
CA MET A 1 38.08 -3.51 -17.34
C MET A 1 37.70 -2.49 -16.29
N THR A 2 37.11 -1.37 -16.68
CA THR A 2 36.54 -0.38 -15.74
C THR A 2 35.36 -1.01 -15.01
N ARG A 3 35.39 -0.97 -13.68
CA ARG A 3 34.35 -1.53 -12.78
C ARG A 3 33.85 -0.40 -11.89
N TYR A 4 32.68 -0.56 -11.28
CA TYR A 4 32.27 0.35 -10.21
C TYR A 4 33.14 0.14 -8.98
N HIS A 5 33.42 1.20 -8.23
CA HIS A 5 34.00 1.02 -6.90
C HIS A 5 33.01 0.28 -6.01
N ARG A 6 31.74 0.70 -6.08
CA ARG A 6 30.65 0.13 -5.28
C ARG A 6 29.40 -0.14 -6.10
N ILE A 7 28.74 -1.26 -5.86
CA ILE A 7 27.34 -1.48 -6.24
C ILE A 7 26.52 -1.58 -4.96
N ILE A 8 25.44 -0.80 -4.89
CA ILE A 8 24.43 -0.87 -3.83
C ILE A 8 23.16 -1.48 -4.44
N LEU A 9 22.77 -2.64 -3.94
CA LEU A 9 21.49 -3.27 -4.25
C LEU A 9 20.52 -3.04 -3.08
N HIS A 10 19.56 -2.14 -3.28
CA HIS A 10 18.40 -2.06 -2.40
C HIS A 10 17.41 -3.18 -2.75
N ALA A 11 17.44 -4.25 -1.95
CA ALA A 11 16.55 -5.39 -2.06
C ALA A 11 15.30 -5.14 -1.20
N GLY A 12 14.40 -4.31 -1.73
CA GLY A 12 13.23 -3.86 -0.97
C GLY A 12 12.33 -5.01 -0.54
N LEU A 13 12.05 -5.13 0.77
CA LEU A 13 10.93 -5.94 1.22
C LEU A 13 9.62 -5.22 0.88
N HIS A 14 8.55 -5.98 0.70
CA HIS A 14 7.29 -5.38 0.29
C HIS A 14 6.87 -4.29 1.28
N LYS A 15 6.53 -3.11 0.75
CA LYS A 15 6.00 -1.97 1.51
C LYS A 15 6.95 -1.34 2.55
N THR A 16 8.25 -1.32 2.24
CA THR A 16 9.26 -0.55 2.98
C THR A 16 9.71 0.71 2.23
N GLY A 17 8.78 1.36 1.50
CA GLY A 17 9.05 2.62 0.79
C GLY A 17 9.79 2.48 -0.54
N THR A 18 9.91 1.26 -1.10
CA THR A 18 10.67 0.99 -2.33
C THR A 18 10.24 1.84 -3.52
N THR A 19 8.93 2.03 -3.74
CA THR A 19 8.43 2.92 -4.81
C THR A 19 8.94 4.36 -4.62
N SER A 20 8.84 4.90 -3.40
CA SER A 20 9.36 6.23 -3.10
C SER A 20 10.88 6.30 -3.32
N VAL A 21 11.64 5.28 -2.92
CA VAL A 21 13.09 5.21 -3.18
C VAL A 21 13.37 5.28 -4.68
N GLN A 22 12.67 4.49 -5.49
CA GLN A 22 12.88 4.40 -6.93
C GLN A 22 12.54 5.71 -7.64
N GLU A 23 11.37 6.29 -7.34
CA GLU A 23 10.92 7.54 -7.94
C GLU A 23 11.82 8.72 -7.56
N ASN A 24 12.22 8.83 -6.30
CA ASN A 24 13.09 9.93 -5.87
C ASN A 24 14.53 9.75 -6.35
N SER A 25 15.05 8.52 -6.44
CA SER A 25 16.37 8.29 -7.02
C SER A 25 16.43 8.66 -8.50
N ALA A 26 15.38 8.35 -9.26
CA ALA A 26 15.27 8.76 -10.65
C ALA A 26 15.05 10.27 -10.79
N ARG A 27 14.23 10.89 -9.91
CA ARG A 27 13.97 12.33 -9.91
C ARG A 27 15.24 13.14 -9.63
N HIS A 28 16.08 12.67 -8.71
CA HIS A 28 17.29 13.35 -8.25
C HIS A 28 18.56 12.77 -8.88
N SER A 29 18.46 12.07 -10.01
CA SER A 29 19.59 11.32 -10.60
C SER A 29 20.78 12.20 -10.99
N GLU A 30 20.55 13.45 -11.38
CA GLU A 30 21.62 14.41 -11.68
C GLU A 30 22.43 14.77 -10.43
N LEU A 31 21.75 15.03 -9.30
CA LEU A 31 22.42 15.28 -8.02
C LEU A 31 23.17 14.04 -7.55
N LEU A 32 22.55 12.85 -7.63
CA LEU A 32 23.22 11.59 -7.30
C LEU A 32 24.52 11.44 -8.11
N LEU A 33 24.47 11.74 -9.42
CA LEU A 33 25.62 11.64 -10.31
C LEU A 33 26.73 12.63 -9.96
N GLN A 34 26.39 13.86 -9.55
CA GLN A 34 27.37 14.85 -9.06
C GLN A 34 28.14 14.33 -7.84
N HIS A 35 27.52 13.48 -7.03
CA HIS A 35 28.14 12.78 -5.90
C HIS A 35 28.68 11.38 -6.29
N GLY A 36 28.82 11.10 -7.59
CA GLY A 36 29.39 9.84 -8.10
C GLY A 36 28.47 8.63 -8.00
N ILE A 37 27.17 8.82 -7.73
CA ILE A 37 26.17 7.76 -7.60
C ILE A 37 25.30 7.71 -8.86
N VAL A 38 25.35 6.59 -9.56
CA VAL A 38 24.56 6.34 -10.76
C VAL A 38 23.27 5.62 -10.36
N TYR A 39 22.12 6.24 -10.61
CA TYR A 39 20.83 5.55 -10.61
C TYR A 39 20.34 5.42 -12.06
N PRO A 40 20.42 4.22 -12.68
CA PRO A 40 20.03 4.06 -14.08
C PRO A 40 18.52 4.15 -14.26
N VAL A 41 18.07 4.66 -15.41
CA VAL A 41 16.67 4.57 -15.83
C VAL A 41 16.61 3.64 -17.04
N PHE A 42 15.91 2.52 -16.90
CA PHE A 42 15.70 1.59 -17.99
C PHE A 42 14.62 2.10 -18.93
N HIS A 43 14.71 1.70 -20.19
CA HIS A 43 13.75 2.05 -21.24
C HIS A 43 13.25 0.79 -21.92
N PHE A 44 11.96 0.72 -22.15
CA PHE A 44 11.38 -0.29 -23.04
C PHE A 44 10.25 0.35 -23.82
N ARG A 45 10.36 0.31 -25.16
CA ARG A 45 9.53 1.13 -26.05
C ARG A 45 9.65 2.60 -25.65
N GLU A 46 8.54 3.34 -25.60
CA GLU A 46 8.51 4.76 -25.22
C GLU A 46 8.45 4.98 -23.70
N ARG A 47 8.55 3.93 -22.87
CA ARG A 47 8.36 4.02 -21.42
C ARG A 47 9.69 4.07 -20.67
N LYS A 48 9.78 5.02 -19.74
CA LYS A 48 10.80 5.05 -18.69
C LYS A 48 10.43 4.09 -17.57
N ILE A 49 11.38 3.29 -17.13
CA ILE A 49 11.22 2.28 -16.10
C ILE A 49 12.23 2.57 -14.98
N VAL A 50 11.72 3.19 -13.91
CA VAL A 50 12.50 3.55 -12.72
C VAL A 50 12.53 2.44 -11.68
N ASN A 51 11.62 1.47 -11.76
CA ASN A 51 11.60 0.30 -10.89
C ASN A 51 12.45 -0.82 -11.51
N HIS A 52 13.59 -1.14 -10.89
CA HIS A 52 14.53 -2.13 -11.45
C HIS A 52 14.06 -3.58 -11.25
N SER A 53 12.92 -3.81 -10.59
CA SER A 53 12.36 -5.16 -10.43
C SER A 53 12.08 -5.84 -11.76
N ASP A 54 11.49 -5.13 -12.73
CA ASP A 54 11.14 -5.69 -14.03
C ASP A 54 12.37 -5.98 -14.89
N PRO A 55 13.33 -5.03 -15.07
CA PRO A 55 14.58 -5.32 -15.75
C PRO A 55 15.36 -6.48 -15.12
N LEU A 56 15.56 -6.48 -13.80
CA LEU A 56 16.34 -7.54 -13.15
C LEU A 56 15.62 -8.90 -13.20
N ALA A 57 14.29 -8.93 -13.05
CA ALA A 57 13.52 -10.17 -13.21
C ALA A 57 13.58 -10.69 -14.65
N GLY A 58 13.54 -9.79 -15.65
CA GLY A 58 13.70 -10.18 -17.05
C GLY A 58 15.06 -10.82 -17.34
N VAL A 59 16.13 -10.27 -16.78
CA VAL A 59 17.50 -10.71 -17.07
C VAL A 59 17.93 -11.94 -16.28
N PHE A 60 17.61 -11.99 -14.98
CA PHE A 60 18.17 -12.99 -14.07
C PHE A 60 17.18 -14.09 -13.68
N SER A 61 15.88 -13.88 -13.92
CA SER A 61 14.93 -14.91 -13.52
C SER A 61 14.82 -16.02 -14.56
N SER A 62 14.86 -17.26 -14.09
CA SER A 62 14.46 -18.44 -14.88
C SER A 62 12.96 -18.45 -15.23
N ARG A 63 12.13 -17.67 -14.52
CA ARG A 63 10.67 -17.58 -14.72
C ARG A 63 10.21 -16.12 -14.72
N PRO A 64 10.63 -15.29 -15.68
CA PRO A 64 10.39 -13.85 -15.66
C PRO A 64 8.89 -13.49 -15.67
N GLN A 65 8.04 -14.35 -16.26
CA GLN A 65 6.59 -14.19 -16.23
C GLN A 65 5.98 -14.40 -14.83
N ALA A 66 6.57 -15.24 -13.98
CA ALA A 66 6.06 -15.51 -12.63
C ALA A 66 6.10 -14.29 -11.72
N TYR A 67 6.93 -13.30 -12.06
CA TYR A 67 7.08 -12.05 -11.31
C TYR A 67 6.17 -10.93 -11.81
N GLY A 68 5.31 -11.20 -12.80
CA GLY A 68 4.36 -10.23 -13.35
C GLY A 68 4.96 -9.17 -14.28
N MET A 69 6.25 -9.29 -14.63
CA MET A 69 6.94 -8.38 -15.54
C MET A 69 6.22 -8.34 -16.89
N ALA A 70 5.93 -9.51 -17.48
CA ALA A 70 5.29 -9.57 -18.80
C ALA A 70 3.94 -8.81 -18.84
N ARG A 71 3.14 -8.93 -17.78
CA ARG A 71 1.87 -8.20 -17.62
C ARG A 71 2.05 -6.70 -17.47
N ARG A 72 3.02 -6.24 -16.67
CA ARG A 72 3.29 -4.80 -16.47
C ARG A 72 3.86 -4.14 -17.73
N GLN A 73 4.57 -4.91 -18.54
CA GLN A 73 5.18 -4.45 -19.79
C GLN A 73 4.27 -4.67 -21.02
N GLY A 74 3.15 -5.39 -20.88
CA GLY A 74 2.22 -5.67 -21.98
C GLY A 74 2.85 -6.56 -23.06
N VAL A 75 3.51 -7.62 -22.63
CA VAL A 75 4.29 -8.56 -23.46
C VAL A 75 4.06 -10.02 -23.05
N GLU A 76 2.87 -10.33 -22.53
CA GLU A 76 2.49 -11.68 -22.06
C GLU A 76 2.76 -12.76 -23.11
N ASP A 77 2.43 -12.48 -24.38
CA ASP A 77 2.56 -13.43 -25.49
C ASP A 77 4.01 -13.58 -25.99
N ASN A 78 4.85 -12.55 -25.81
CA ASN A 78 6.23 -12.57 -26.27
C ASN A 78 7.16 -11.68 -25.40
N PRO A 79 7.63 -12.18 -24.24
CA PRO A 79 8.47 -11.39 -23.34
C PRO A 79 9.93 -11.24 -23.81
N GLN A 80 10.35 -11.95 -24.87
CA GLN A 80 11.76 -12.03 -25.27
C GLN A 80 12.33 -10.68 -25.72
N GLU A 81 11.53 -9.85 -26.39
CA GLU A 81 11.92 -8.50 -26.79
C GLU A 81 12.30 -7.64 -25.56
N ALA A 82 11.45 -7.67 -24.52
CA ALA A 82 11.69 -6.94 -23.29
C ALA A 82 12.93 -7.46 -22.56
N ILE A 83 13.07 -8.78 -22.45
CA ILE A 83 14.23 -9.42 -21.81
C ILE A 83 15.53 -9.03 -22.50
N ALA A 84 15.60 -9.14 -23.83
CA ALA A 84 16.79 -8.77 -24.59
C ALA A 84 17.13 -7.28 -24.43
N THR A 85 16.10 -6.42 -24.45
CA THR A 85 16.25 -4.97 -24.26
C THR A 85 16.79 -4.63 -22.87
N PHE A 86 16.29 -5.28 -21.83
CA PHE A 86 16.78 -5.08 -20.46
C PHE A 86 18.18 -5.65 -20.26
N ALA A 87 18.49 -6.80 -20.87
CA ALA A 87 19.81 -7.42 -20.81
C ALA A 87 20.87 -6.51 -21.45
N ALA A 88 20.59 -5.95 -22.63
CA ALA A 88 21.50 -5.05 -23.32
C ALA A 88 21.78 -3.77 -22.52
N GLN A 89 20.73 -3.15 -21.95
CA GLN A 89 20.90 -1.97 -21.09
C GLN A 89 21.67 -2.27 -19.81
N LEU A 90 21.36 -3.39 -19.14
CA LEU A 90 22.10 -3.77 -17.93
C LEU A 90 23.57 -4.03 -18.26
N GLU A 91 23.86 -4.68 -19.38
CA GLU A 91 25.23 -4.91 -19.82
C GLU A 91 25.98 -3.60 -20.09
N GLU A 92 25.35 -2.64 -20.77
CA GLU A 92 25.93 -1.31 -20.97
C GLU A 92 26.21 -0.62 -19.62
N ILE A 93 25.24 -0.63 -18.70
CA ILE A 93 25.38 -0.02 -17.36
C ILE A 93 26.57 -0.63 -16.62
N LEU A 94 26.69 -1.96 -16.61
CA LEU A 94 27.74 -2.66 -15.87
C LEU A 94 29.13 -2.54 -16.50
N THR A 95 29.21 -2.38 -17.83
CA THR A 95 30.50 -2.31 -18.55
C THR A 95 30.99 -0.90 -18.81
N GLN A 96 30.13 0.11 -18.68
CA GLN A 96 30.47 1.52 -18.89
C GLN A 96 30.14 2.36 -17.65
N PRO A 97 30.89 2.23 -16.54
CA PRO A 97 30.64 3.00 -15.33
C PRO A 97 30.70 4.51 -15.59
N ARG A 98 29.61 5.21 -15.25
CA ARG A 98 29.51 6.69 -15.34
C ARG A 98 29.71 7.40 -13.99
N GLY A 99 30.11 6.66 -12.97
CA GLY A 99 30.32 7.13 -11.60
C GLY A 99 31.06 6.09 -10.77
N GLN A 100 31.22 6.36 -9.48
CA GLN A 100 31.91 5.46 -8.55
C GLN A 100 30.98 4.39 -7.98
N THR A 101 29.72 4.76 -7.72
CA THR A 101 28.70 3.90 -7.14
C THR A 101 27.57 3.67 -8.13
N LEU A 102 27.13 2.42 -8.30
CA LEU A 102 25.87 2.10 -8.98
C LEU A 102 24.81 1.74 -7.94
N LEU A 103 23.67 2.41 -8.00
CA LEU A 103 22.52 2.15 -7.15
C LEU A 103 21.42 1.43 -7.93
N LEU A 104 21.10 0.20 -7.51
CA LEU A 104 19.98 -0.58 -8.03
C LEU A 104 18.92 -0.77 -6.96
N SER A 105 17.63 -0.53 -7.28
CA SER A 105 16.52 -0.70 -6.34
C SER A 105 15.45 -1.61 -6.92
N ALA A 106 15.29 -2.81 -6.35
CA ALA A 106 14.37 -3.83 -6.85
C ALA A 106 13.70 -4.62 -5.72
N GLU A 107 12.37 -4.51 -5.63
CA GLU A 107 11.54 -5.18 -4.63
C GLU A 107 11.39 -6.68 -4.92
N MET A 108 11.24 -7.05 -6.19
CA MET A 108 10.96 -8.43 -6.58
C MET A 108 12.16 -9.38 -6.41
N VAL A 109 13.36 -8.83 -6.18
CA VAL A 109 14.56 -9.61 -5.88
C VAL A 109 14.36 -10.45 -4.61
N ALA A 110 13.57 -9.98 -3.65
CA ALA A 110 13.20 -10.74 -2.45
C ALA A 110 12.38 -12.02 -2.74
N ASP A 111 11.81 -12.13 -3.95
CA ASP A 111 10.98 -13.25 -4.38
C ASP A 111 11.72 -14.19 -5.36
N PHE A 112 12.99 -13.93 -5.67
CA PHE A 112 13.80 -14.80 -6.52
C PHE A 112 14.07 -16.16 -5.84
N ASN A 113 14.19 -17.21 -6.65
CA ASN A 113 14.69 -18.48 -6.17
C ASN A 113 16.22 -18.41 -5.94
N SER A 114 16.80 -19.39 -5.27
CA SER A 114 18.23 -19.39 -4.92
C SER A 114 19.17 -19.39 -6.13
N ALA A 115 18.77 -19.97 -7.27
CA ALA A 115 19.59 -19.95 -8.49
C ALA A 115 19.60 -18.56 -9.13
N ASP A 116 18.42 -17.97 -9.31
CA ASP A 116 18.26 -16.60 -9.85
C ASP A 116 19.01 -15.58 -8.95
N MET A 117 18.91 -15.70 -7.63
CA MET A 117 19.65 -14.85 -6.68
C MET A 117 21.18 -14.97 -6.82
N ARG A 118 21.70 -16.20 -6.96
CA ARG A 118 23.14 -16.41 -7.15
C ARG A 118 23.63 -15.83 -8.48
N GLN A 119 22.84 -15.96 -9.54
CA GLN A 119 23.19 -15.37 -10.84
C GLN A 119 23.28 -13.84 -10.75
N LEU A 120 22.30 -13.22 -10.09
CA LEU A 120 22.31 -11.78 -9.81
C LEU A 120 23.56 -11.40 -8.99
N ARG A 121 23.82 -12.10 -7.87
CA ARG A 121 24.98 -11.85 -7.01
C ARG A 121 26.28 -11.89 -7.82
N ASN A 122 26.56 -12.99 -8.51
CA ASN A 122 27.81 -13.18 -9.24
C ASN A 122 28.01 -12.09 -10.28
N ARG A 123 26.95 -11.75 -11.03
CA ARG A 123 27.04 -10.72 -12.07
C ARG A 123 27.37 -9.34 -11.50
N LEU A 124 26.77 -8.98 -10.36
CA LEU A 124 27.06 -7.72 -9.68
C LEU A 124 28.47 -7.70 -9.09
N GLU A 125 28.90 -8.77 -8.40
CA GLU A 125 30.26 -8.90 -7.84
C GLU A 125 31.34 -8.80 -8.93
N ASP A 126 31.11 -9.38 -10.10
CA ASP A 126 32.02 -9.26 -11.24
C ASP A 126 32.12 -7.83 -11.81
N SER A 127 31.25 -6.91 -11.39
CA SER A 127 31.15 -5.55 -11.90
C SER A 127 31.57 -4.48 -10.91
N CYS A 128 32.00 -4.86 -9.69
CA CYS A 128 32.44 -3.92 -8.67
C CYS A 128 33.56 -4.43 -7.78
N ASP A 129 34.19 -3.51 -7.04
CA ASP A 129 35.12 -3.86 -5.97
C ASP A 129 34.36 -4.19 -4.66
N GLU A 130 33.28 -3.47 -4.40
CA GLU A 130 32.43 -3.64 -3.22
C GLU A 130 30.96 -3.79 -3.60
N LEU A 131 30.32 -4.88 -3.18
CA LEU A 131 28.87 -5.06 -3.29
C LEU A 131 28.25 -4.92 -1.90
N ARG A 132 27.29 -4.00 -1.77
CA ARG A 132 26.46 -3.81 -0.56
C ARG A 132 25.01 -4.11 -0.90
N VAL A 133 24.30 -4.79 0.01
CA VAL A 133 22.87 -5.09 -0.14
C VAL A 133 22.12 -4.46 1.02
N ILE A 134 21.26 -3.49 0.74
CA ILE A 134 20.47 -2.79 1.76
C ILE A 134 19.06 -3.37 1.76
N VAL A 135 18.57 -3.73 2.94
CA VAL A 135 17.18 -4.16 3.15
C VAL A 135 16.58 -3.42 4.34
N TYR A 136 15.38 -2.87 4.17
CA TYR A 136 14.59 -2.41 5.31
C TYR A 136 13.70 -3.55 5.78
N VAL A 137 13.71 -3.84 7.08
CA VAL A 137 12.84 -4.84 7.70
C VAL A 137 11.80 -4.15 8.55
N ARG A 138 10.54 -4.47 8.28
CA ARG A 138 9.36 -3.95 8.98
C ARG A 138 8.73 -5.07 9.80
N SER A 139 8.14 -4.73 10.95
CA SER A 139 7.48 -5.73 11.80
C SER A 139 6.46 -6.56 11.01
N PRO A 140 6.32 -7.88 11.30
CA PRO A 140 5.40 -8.76 10.58
C PRO A 140 3.98 -8.24 10.50
N GLU A 141 3.43 -7.72 11.60
CA GLU A 141 2.07 -7.17 11.65
C GLU A 141 1.90 -5.96 10.73
N SER A 142 2.83 -5.00 10.80
CA SER A 142 2.76 -3.79 9.99
C SER A 142 2.95 -4.09 8.50
N SER A 143 3.76 -5.10 8.19
CA SER A 143 3.91 -5.65 6.84
C SER A 143 2.63 -6.33 6.37
N LEU A 144 2.04 -7.21 7.18
CA LEU A 144 0.79 -7.91 6.88
C LEU A 144 -0.35 -6.92 6.61
N ALA A 145 -0.50 -5.89 7.44
CA ALA A 145 -1.51 -4.85 7.24
C ALA A 145 -1.34 -4.15 5.90
N SER A 146 -0.10 -3.92 5.48
CA SER A 146 0.20 -3.29 4.20
C SER A 146 -0.01 -4.23 3.01
N ILE A 147 0.30 -5.52 3.15
CA ILE A 147 0.05 -6.56 2.12
C ILE A 147 -1.44 -6.76 1.91
N LEU A 148 -2.22 -6.84 2.99
CA LEU A 148 -3.68 -6.97 2.92
C LEU A 148 -4.32 -5.79 2.18
N GLN A 149 -3.95 -4.55 2.52
CA GLN A 149 -4.43 -3.37 1.80
C GLN A 149 -4.10 -3.44 0.31
N GLN A 150 -2.86 -3.79 -0.06
CA GLN A 150 -2.49 -3.91 -1.47
C GLN A 150 -3.27 -4.99 -2.19
N ARG A 151 -3.48 -6.16 -1.56
CA ARG A 151 -4.30 -7.25 -2.11
C ARG A 151 -5.75 -6.83 -2.28
N ALA A 152 -6.33 -6.13 -1.31
CA ALA A 152 -7.68 -5.58 -1.39
C ALA A 152 -7.81 -4.59 -2.55
N LEU A 153 -6.84 -3.68 -2.73
CA LEU A 153 -6.84 -2.76 -3.86
C LEU A 153 -6.66 -3.47 -5.21
N ALA A 154 -5.95 -4.60 -5.24
CA ALA A 154 -5.83 -5.45 -6.41
C ALA A 154 -7.05 -6.38 -6.62
N GLY A 155 -8.07 -6.29 -5.78
CA GLY A 155 -9.33 -7.04 -5.91
C GLY A 155 -9.36 -8.43 -5.27
N PHE A 156 -8.42 -8.71 -4.35
CA PHE A 156 -8.33 -9.97 -3.63
C PHE A 156 -8.77 -9.82 -2.17
N ALA A 157 -9.49 -10.81 -1.65
CA ALA A 157 -9.84 -10.93 -0.23
C ALA A 157 -9.22 -12.23 0.33
N GLY A 158 -7.92 -12.20 0.58
CA GLY A 158 -7.19 -13.34 1.16
C GLY A 158 -7.35 -13.41 2.68
N LYS A 159 -7.12 -14.60 3.24
CA LYS A 159 -7.06 -14.80 4.69
C LYS A 159 -5.71 -14.27 5.23
N PRO A 160 -5.68 -13.50 6.32
CA PRO A 160 -4.44 -13.02 6.92
C PRO A 160 -3.47 -14.16 7.31
N GLN A 161 -4.00 -15.32 7.69
CA GLN A 161 -3.23 -16.49 8.11
C GLN A 161 -2.38 -17.07 6.97
N ASP A 162 -2.80 -16.89 5.71
CA ASP A 162 -2.05 -17.33 4.52
C ASP A 162 -0.84 -16.45 4.20
N LEU A 163 -0.61 -15.41 5.01
CA LEU A 163 0.38 -14.36 4.79
C LEU A 163 1.33 -14.18 5.98
N THR A 164 1.28 -15.09 6.95
CA THR A 164 2.28 -15.19 8.02
C THR A 164 3.61 -15.68 7.45
N ASP A 165 4.71 -15.43 8.16
CA ASP A 165 6.08 -15.83 7.77
C ASP A 165 6.59 -15.18 6.46
N VAL A 166 5.83 -14.28 5.81
CA VAL A 166 6.22 -13.66 4.54
C VAL A 166 7.45 -12.77 4.70
N VAL A 167 7.56 -12.02 5.81
CA VAL A 167 8.70 -11.12 6.03
C VAL A 167 9.94 -11.96 6.30
N ARG A 168 9.83 -12.94 7.19
CA ARG A 168 10.89 -13.91 7.50
C ARG A 168 11.36 -14.63 6.24
N ASN A 169 10.46 -15.25 5.49
CA ASN A 169 10.82 -16.03 4.31
C ASN A 169 11.59 -15.20 3.26
N ARG A 170 11.19 -13.94 3.07
CA ARG A 170 11.88 -13.04 2.14
C ARG A 170 13.25 -12.60 2.67
N PHE A 171 13.32 -12.27 3.96
CA PHE A 171 14.59 -11.94 4.60
C PHE A 171 15.59 -13.11 4.55
N GLU A 172 15.14 -14.33 4.88
CA GLU A 172 15.96 -15.54 4.83
C GLU A 172 16.49 -15.81 3.41
N ARG A 173 15.69 -15.59 2.36
CA ARG A 173 16.15 -15.73 0.96
C ARG A 173 17.28 -14.77 0.62
N ILE A 174 17.11 -13.48 0.95
CA ILE A 174 18.13 -12.45 0.71
C ILE A 174 19.39 -12.78 1.50
N ARG A 175 19.24 -13.05 2.80
CA ARG A 175 20.35 -13.40 3.70
C ARG A 175 21.08 -14.65 3.23
N GLY A 176 20.37 -15.69 2.80
CA GLY A 176 20.97 -16.93 2.31
C GLY A 176 21.94 -16.73 1.15
N THR A 177 21.73 -15.69 0.33
CA THR A 177 22.62 -15.36 -0.79
C THR A 177 23.62 -14.26 -0.46
N PHE A 178 23.24 -13.26 0.32
CA PHE A 178 24.02 -12.02 0.54
C PHE A 178 24.51 -11.84 1.99
N HIS A 179 24.54 -12.88 2.82
CA HIS A 179 24.86 -12.77 4.26
C HIS A 179 26.10 -11.91 4.59
N ASP A 180 27.16 -11.98 3.78
CA ASP A 180 28.45 -11.29 3.98
C ASP A 180 28.45 -9.82 3.50
N ARG A 181 27.34 -9.37 2.91
CA ARG A 181 27.17 -8.04 2.29
C ARG A 181 25.83 -7.38 2.65
N LEU A 182 25.03 -8.04 3.48
CA LEU A 182 23.67 -7.63 3.81
C LEU A 182 23.67 -6.65 4.98
N GLU A 183 23.14 -5.46 4.71
CA GLU A 183 22.83 -4.43 5.70
C GLU A 183 21.31 -4.37 5.85
N ALA A 184 20.82 -5.00 6.92
CA ALA A 184 19.44 -4.84 7.33
C ALA A 184 19.28 -3.55 8.13
N HIS A 185 18.16 -2.86 7.98
CA HIS A 185 17.81 -1.66 8.76
C HIS A 185 16.38 -1.77 9.29
N ASN A 186 16.16 -1.32 10.53
CA ASN A 186 14.83 -1.26 11.10
C ASN A 186 14.00 -0.16 10.43
N PHE A 187 12.99 -0.56 9.65
CA PHE A 187 12.11 0.37 8.94
C PHE A 187 11.45 1.39 9.86
N HIS A 188 11.03 0.95 11.05
CA HIS A 188 10.31 1.80 12.00
C HIS A 188 11.21 2.86 12.63
N GLN A 189 12.51 2.62 12.71
CA GLN A 189 13.48 3.65 13.14
C GLN A 189 13.83 4.57 11.97
N ALA A 190 14.06 4.02 10.78
CA ALA A 190 14.47 4.77 9.60
C ALA A 190 13.44 5.84 9.18
N ILE A 191 12.14 5.61 9.37
CA ILE A 191 11.11 6.62 9.08
C ILE A 191 11.18 7.86 9.98
N HIS A 192 11.83 7.77 11.15
CA HIS A 192 11.99 8.87 12.12
C HIS A 192 13.30 9.64 11.95
N HIS A 193 14.11 9.27 10.96
CA HIS A 193 15.29 10.04 10.59
C HIS A 193 14.91 11.50 10.23
N PRO A 194 15.75 12.52 10.48
CA PRO A 194 15.43 13.92 10.16
C PRO A 194 15.01 14.15 8.70
N GLY A 195 15.66 13.47 7.75
CA GLY A 195 15.27 13.47 6.33
C GLY A 195 14.19 12.44 5.96
N GLY A 196 13.52 11.84 6.95
CA GLY A 196 12.63 10.69 6.79
C GLY A 196 13.34 9.45 6.24
N LEU A 197 12.56 8.47 5.82
CA LEU A 197 13.08 7.21 5.25
C LEU A 197 14.02 7.45 4.05
N LEU A 198 13.69 8.42 3.19
CA LEU A 198 14.47 8.70 1.98
C LEU A 198 15.77 9.40 2.31
N GLY A 199 15.78 10.33 3.27
CA GLY A 199 17.02 10.92 3.77
C GLY A 199 17.93 9.86 4.37
N HIS A 200 17.41 9.00 5.25
CA HIS A 200 18.18 7.88 5.80
C HIS A 200 18.76 6.99 4.69
N PHE A 201 17.96 6.65 3.67
CA PHE A 201 18.41 5.83 2.56
C PHE A 201 19.50 6.50 1.71
N PHE A 202 19.37 7.80 1.42
CA PHE A 202 20.38 8.54 0.64
C PHE A 202 21.68 8.72 1.41
N GLU A 203 21.64 8.90 2.73
CA GLU A 203 22.84 8.87 3.57
C GLU A 203 23.56 7.52 3.48
N LEU A 204 22.83 6.39 3.56
CA LEU A 204 23.42 5.06 3.38
C LEU A 204 24.07 4.87 2.00
N CYS A 205 23.55 5.54 0.98
CA CYS A 205 24.11 5.54 -0.37
C CYS A 205 25.38 6.41 -0.51
N GLY A 206 25.67 7.27 0.48
CA GLY A 206 26.84 8.13 0.52
C GLY A 206 26.56 9.60 0.19
N LEU A 207 25.30 10.05 0.19
CA LEU A 207 25.00 11.48 0.09
C LEU A 207 25.26 12.13 1.44
N PRO A 208 25.95 13.27 1.48
CA PRO A 208 26.16 13.98 2.72
C PRO A 208 24.87 14.74 3.14
N PRO A 209 24.62 14.97 4.44
CA PRO A 209 23.39 15.60 4.93
C PRO A 209 23.07 16.94 4.24
N GLU A 210 24.06 17.78 3.97
CA GLU A 210 23.90 19.07 3.30
C GLU A 210 23.37 18.96 1.87
N ALA A 211 23.58 17.82 1.19
CA ALA A 211 23.01 17.55 -0.13
C ALA A 211 21.57 17.02 -0.05
N ILE A 212 21.18 16.47 1.11
CA ILE A 212 19.87 15.86 1.35
C ILE A 212 18.86 16.87 1.88
N GLU A 213 19.28 17.75 2.80
CA GLU A 213 18.45 18.80 3.41
C GLU A 213 17.60 19.62 2.42
N PRO A 214 18.11 20.08 1.26
CA PRO A 214 17.31 20.85 0.31
C PRO A 214 16.36 19.98 -0.54
N LEU A 215 16.44 18.66 -0.47
CA LEU A 215 15.65 17.78 -1.34
C LEU A 215 14.17 17.78 -0.93
N SER A 216 13.32 18.06 -1.91
CA SER A 216 11.90 17.78 -1.81
C SER A 216 11.62 16.34 -2.23
N PHE A 217 11.16 15.54 -1.27
CA PHE A 217 10.77 14.16 -1.52
C PHE A 217 9.29 14.04 -1.88
N SER A 218 8.98 13.24 -2.90
CA SER A 218 7.62 12.79 -3.19
C SER A 218 7.36 11.44 -2.53
N TYR A 219 6.22 11.30 -1.87
CA TYR A 219 5.83 10.04 -1.23
C TYR A 219 4.64 9.42 -1.96
N ALA A 220 4.82 8.20 -2.45
CA ALA A 220 3.73 7.38 -2.96
C ALA A 220 2.99 6.71 -1.79
N ASN A 221 2.24 7.47 -1.00
CA ASN A 221 1.47 6.93 0.13
C ASN A 221 0.02 6.63 -0.29
N SER A 222 -0.24 5.38 -0.70
CA SER A 222 -1.60 4.86 -0.88
C SER A 222 -2.00 3.93 0.27
N ARG A 223 -1.86 4.41 1.51
CA ARG A 223 -2.55 3.77 2.64
C ARG A 223 -4.02 4.16 2.56
N ILE A 224 -4.90 3.19 2.74
CA ILE A 224 -6.34 3.41 2.84
C ILE A 224 -6.76 3.35 4.30
N SER A 225 -7.88 4.00 4.63
CA SER A 225 -8.46 3.92 5.97
C SER A 225 -8.97 2.52 6.28
N ALA A 226 -9.19 2.23 7.57
CA ALA A 226 -9.79 0.98 8.02
C ALA A 226 -11.19 0.78 7.42
N GLU A 227 -11.97 1.85 7.36
CA GLU A 227 -13.32 1.88 6.80
C GLU A 227 -13.31 1.67 5.28
N ALA A 228 -12.36 2.28 4.56
CA ALA A 228 -12.14 2.00 3.15
C ALA A 228 -11.78 0.53 2.91
N TYR A 229 -10.84 -0.01 3.69
CA TYR A 229 -10.44 -1.41 3.60
C TYR A 229 -11.61 -2.35 3.86
N TYR A 230 -12.44 -2.07 4.88
CA TYR A 230 -13.62 -2.85 5.22
C TYR A 230 -14.58 -2.96 4.03
N LEU A 231 -14.96 -1.83 3.42
CA LEU A 231 -15.87 -1.80 2.27
C LEU A 231 -15.27 -2.51 1.04
N ILE A 232 -14.00 -2.25 0.73
CA ILE A 232 -13.31 -2.88 -0.40
C ILE A 232 -13.21 -4.40 -0.20
N LYS A 233 -12.91 -4.85 1.03
CA LYS A 233 -12.85 -6.28 1.37
C LYS A 233 -14.21 -6.95 1.18
N ALA A 234 -15.30 -6.36 1.67
CA ALA A 234 -16.65 -6.87 1.49
C ALA A 234 -16.99 -7.04 0.00
N ILE A 235 -16.71 -6.00 -0.80
CA ILE A 235 -16.88 -6.03 -2.26
C ILE A 235 -16.05 -7.16 -2.90
N ASN A 236 -14.79 -7.34 -2.50
CA ASN A 236 -13.92 -8.36 -3.08
C ASN A 236 -14.28 -9.79 -2.68
N LEU A 237 -14.92 -9.98 -1.51
CA LEU A 237 -15.46 -11.28 -1.12
C LEU A 237 -16.64 -11.68 -2.01
N ALA A 238 -17.50 -10.72 -2.37
CA ALA A 238 -18.64 -10.97 -3.26
C ALA A 238 -18.23 -11.04 -4.75
N TYR A 239 -17.30 -10.18 -5.16
CA TYR A 239 -16.98 -9.92 -6.58
C TYR A 239 -15.46 -9.83 -6.84
N PRO A 240 -14.65 -10.87 -6.60
CA PRO A 240 -13.20 -10.80 -6.73
C PRO A 240 -12.73 -10.40 -8.15
N ALA A 241 -11.62 -9.66 -8.25
CA ALA A 241 -11.06 -9.27 -9.54
C ALA A 241 -10.52 -10.49 -10.30
N GLY A 242 -11.24 -10.91 -11.35
CA GLY A 242 -10.96 -12.13 -12.11
C GLY A 242 -12.07 -13.19 -12.01
N GLY A 243 -13.09 -12.96 -11.17
CA GLY A 243 -14.24 -13.83 -11.02
C GLY A 243 -15.39 -13.55 -12.00
N GLU A 244 -15.19 -12.77 -13.07
CA GLU A 244 -16.27 -12.33 -13.98
C GLU A 244 -17.14 -13.49 -14.48
N ARG A 245 -16.54 -14.64 -14.79
CA ARG A 245 -17.29 -15.85 -15.20
C ARG A 245 -18.21 -16.42 -14.12
N LEU A 246 -17.91 -16.17 -12.84
CA LEU A 246 -18.65 -16.70 -11.69
C LEU A 246 -19.81 -15.77 -11.29
N HIS A 247 -19.60 -14.46 -11.32
CA HIS A 247 -20.55 -13.47 -10.78
C HIS A 247 -21.01 -12.42 -11.80
N GLY A 248 -20.52 -12.45 -13.03
CA GLY A 248 -20.95 -11.57 -14.13
C GLY A 248 -20.58 -10.10 -13.95
N VAL A 249 -19.65 -9.76 -13.04
CA VAL A 249 -19.15 -8.39 -12.85
C VAL A 249 -17.76 -8.30 -13.44
N LYS A 250 -17.59 -7.44 -14.44
CA LYS A 250 -16.27 -7.10 -14.96
C LYS A 250 -15.62 -6.10 -14.01
N ARG A 251 -14.57 -6.53 -13.32
CA ARG A 251 -13.82 -5.69 -12.36
C ARG A 251 -12.64 -5.01 -13.05
N HIS A 252 -12.49 -3.70 -12.85
CA HIS A 252 -11.30 -2.95 -13.20
C HIS A 252 -10.56 -2.47 -11.93
N TYR A 253 -9.25 -2.23 -12.05
CA TYR A 253 -8.43 -1.78 -10.93
C TYR A 253 -8.83 -0.39 -10.39
N HIS A 254 -9.53 0.40 -11.21
CA HIS A 254 -10.04 1.72 -10.84
C HIS A 254 -11.40 1.69 -10.13
N ASP A 255 -12.11 0.56 -10.13
CA ASP A 255 -13.47 0.48 -9.57
C ASP A 255 -13.52 0.99 -8.12
N MET A 256 -12.46 0.74 -7.36
CA MET A 256 -12.39 1.06 -5.92
C MET A 256 -11.84 2.46 -5.64
N ARG A 257 -11.53 3.26 -6.67
CA ARG A 257 -10.83 4.55 -6.51
C ARG A 257 -11.61 5.55 -5.65
N SER A 258 -12.94 5.54 -5.71
CA SER A 258 -13.77 6.40 -4.86
C SER A 258 -13.66 6.04 -3.38
N LEU A 259 -13.51 4.75 -3.06
CA LEU A 259 -13.35 4.26 -1.68
C LEU A 259 -11.93 4.47 -1.15
N GLN A 260 -10.91 4.44 -2.01
CA GLN A 260 -9.51 4.68 -1.61
C GLN A 260 -9.30 6.05 -0.94
N ALA A 261 -10.08 7.05 -1.34
CA ALA A 261 -10.00 8.41 -0.80
C ALA A 261 -10.83 8.61 0.47
N LEU A 262 -11.52 7.58 0.97
CA LEU A 262 -12.37 7.70 2.14
C LEU A 262 -11.50 7.98 3.39
N PRO A 263 -11.69 9.12 4.08
CA PRO A 263 -10.98 9.39 5.31
C PRO A 263 -11.41 8.39 6.38
N GLY A 264 -10.61 8.24 7.43
CA GLY A 264 -10.94 7.36 8.53
C GLY A 264 -9.70 6.94 9.29
N ARG A 265 -9.86 5.95 10.15
CA ARG A 265 -8.77 5.47 11.00
C ARG A 265 -7.69 4.82 10.16
N THR A 266 -6.46 4.85 10.66
CA THR A 266 -5.38 4.05 10.06
C THR A 266 -5.76 2.58 10.13
N PHE A 267 -5.66 1.86 9.00
CA PHE A 267 -5.86 0.42 9.00
C PHE A 267 -4.72 -0.31 9.75
N PHE A 268 -5.09 -1.13 10.71
CA PHE A 268 -4.23 -2.08 11.41
C PHE A 268 -4.96 -3.42 11.48
N ILE A 269 -4.23 -4.47 11.84
CA ILE A 269 -4.80 -5.80 12.03
C ILE A 269 -5.07 -5.96 13.51
N ASP A 270 -6.32 -6.14 13.88
CA ASP A 270 -6.65 -6.57 15.23
C ASP A 270 -6.33 -8.05 15.39
N ALA A 271 -5.07 -8.35 15.69
CA ALA A 271 -4.65 -9.71 16.00
C ALA A 271 -5.25 -10.20 17.32
N GLY A 272 -5.71 -9.31 18.21
CA GLY A 272 -6.41 -9.68 19.44
C GLY A 272 -7.72 -10.43 19.17
N ALA A 273 -8.35 -10.15 18.03
CA ALA A 273 -9.53 -10.87 17.55
C ALA A 273 -9.22 -12.30 17.05
N ASP A 274 -7.95 -12.64 16.80
CA ASP A 274 -7.51 -13.96 16.33
C ASP A 274 -6.22 -14.42 17.06
N PRO A 275 -6.35 -15.23 18.13
CA PRO A 275 -5.22 -15.69 18.93
C PRO A 275 -4.17 -16.50 18.13
N GLU A 276 -4.57 -17.23 17.09
CA GLU A 276 -3.65 -18.01 16.27
C GLU A 276 -2.79 -17.09 15.41
N LEU A 277 -3.42 -16.09 14.79
CA LEU A 277 -2.72 -15.06 14.01
C LEU A 277 -1.77 -14.24 14.90
N ALA A 278 -2.23 -13.81 16.08
CA ALA A 278 -1.39 -13.09 17.04
C ALA A 278 -0.15 -13.91 17.43
N THR A 279 -0.34 -15.19 17.72
CA THR A 279 0.76 -16.10 18.07
C THR A 279 1.75 -16.26 16.92
N ALA A 280 1.25 -16.44 15.69
CA ALA A 280 2.10 -16.58 14.50
C ALA A 280 2.93 -15.32 14.24
N LEU A 281 2.32 -14.14 14.29
CA LEU A 281 2.99 -12.85 14.10
C LEU A 281 4.01 -12.56 15.20
N ALA A 282 3.68 -12.86 16.46
CA ALA A 282 4.60 -12.71 17.58
C ALA A 282 5.82 -13.63 17.43
N ARG A 283 5.62 -14.89 17.02
CA ARG A 283 6.70 -15.85 16.78
C ARG A 283 7.62 -15.40 15.65
N GLU A 284 7.05 -14.94 14.52
CA GLU A 284 7.84 -14.39 13.40
C GLU A 284 8.63 -13.14 13.84
N GLY A 285 7.98 -12.25 14.60
CA GLY A 285 8.59 -11.03 15.14
C GLY A 285 9.78 -11.34 16.04
N GLN A 286 9.60 -12.20 17.04
CA GLN A 286 10.65 -12.61 17.96
C GLN A 286 11.85 -13.23 17.23
N TRP A 287 11.59 -14.07 16.22
CA TRP A 287 12.65 -14.64 15.41
C TRP A 287 13.44 -13.56 14.66
N LEU A 288 12.76 -12.62 14.01
CA LEU A 288 13.41 -11.51 13.31
C LEU A 288 14.21 -10.61 14.27
N GLU A 289 13.69 -10.32 15.46
CA GLU A 289 14.38 -9.50 16.46
C GLU A 289 15.66 -10.17 16.98
N GLN A 290 15.61 -11.49 17.21
CA GLN A 290 16.78 -12.28 17.58
C GLN A 290 17.84 -12.27 16.47
N GLU A 291 17.42 -12.44 15.22
CA GLU A 291 18.34 -12.50 14.07
C GLU A 291 18.92 -11.14 13.69
N LEU A 292 18.19 -10.05 13.94
CA LEU A 292 18.60 -8.69 13.54
C LEU A 292 19.26 -7.89 14.68
N GLY A 293 19.10 -8.33 15.94
CA GLY A 293 19.70 -7.66 17.10
C GLY A 293 19.00 -6.36 17.53
N TRP A 294 17.77 -6.12 17.06
CA TRP A 294 16.93 -5.00 17.49
C TRP A 294 15.47 -5.39 17.63
N THR A 295 14.71 -4.59 18.37
CA THR A 295 13.29 -4.81 18.57
C THR A 295 12.44 -3.94 17.64
N PHE A 296 11.26 -4.46 17.30
CA PHE A 296 10.23 -3.69 16.64
C PHE A 296 9.41 -2.89 17.67
N PRO A 297 8.77 -1.79 17.27
CA PRO A 297 7.76 -1.18 18.12
C PRO A 297 6.65 -2.19 18.42
N PRO A 298 5.99 -2.05 19.57
CA PRO A 298 4.83 -2.88 19.88
C PRO A 298 3.76 -2.74 18.79
N PRO A 299 2.92 -3.77 18.60
CA PRO A 299 1.73 -3.71 17.78
C PRO A 299 1.00 -2.39 17.93
N ALA A 300 0.53 -1.84 16.81
CA ALA A 300 -0.34 -0.68 16.88
C ALA A 300 -1.67 -1.16 17.47
N THR A 301 -1.87 -0.96 18.77
CA THR A 301 -3.18 -1.17 19.37
C THR A 301 -4.12 -0.20 18.67
N GLY A 302 -5.22 -0.71 18.13
CA GLY A 302 -6.21 0.10 17.45
C GLY A 302 -6.45 1.38 18.22
N GLY A 303 -6.11 2.52 17.60
CA GLY A 303 -6.18 3.82 18.27
C GLY A 303 -7.53 3.95 18.99
N ALA A 304 -7.52 4.60 20.15
CA ALA A 304 -8.71 4.85 20.97
C ALA A 304 -9.84 5.58 20.21
N ASP A 305 -9.57 6.02 18.99
CA ASP A 305 -10.51 6.59 18.04
C ASP A 305 -11.69 5.66 17.77
N ALA A 306 -12.91 6.16 17.91
CA ALA A 306 -14.11 5.44 17.48
C ALA A 306 -14.06 5.14 15.96
N PRO A 307 -14.56 3.97 15.51
CA PRO A 307 -14.69 3.68 14.09
C PRO A 307 -15.71 4.63 13.42
N TRP A 308 -15.57 4.86 12.11
CA TRP A 308 -16.47 5.71 11.33
C TRP A 308 -16.62 7.11 11.92
N GLN A 309 -15.50 7.81 12.08
CA GLN A 309 -15.50 9.20 12.54
C GLN A 309 -16.27 10.12 11.60
N LEU A 310 -16.64 11.30 12.08
CA LEU A 310 -17.46 12.26 11.33
C LEU A 310 -16.98 12.49 9.88
N PRO A 311 -15.69 12.77 9.59
CA PRO A 311 -15.25 12.94 8.20
C PRO A 311 -15.56 11.74 7.30
N THR A 312 -15.48 10.53 7.84
CA THR A 312 -15.81 9.28 7.13
C THR A 312 -17.31 9.20 6.87
N LEU A 313 -18.14 9.44 7.88
CA LEU A 313 -19.61 9.40 7.76
C LEU A 313 -20.14 10.39 6.74
N LEU A 314 -19.51 11.58 6.62
CA LEU A 314 -19.88 12.58 5.61
C LEU A 314 -19.44 12.19 4.19
N ALA A 315 -18.34 11.45 4.08
CA ALA A 315 -17.76 11.09 2.78
C ALA A 315 -18.32 9.78 2.21
N VAL A 316 -18.78 8.85 3.05
CA VAL A 316 -19.07 7.46 2.65
C VAL A 316 -20.22 7.34 1.63
N GLU A 317 -21.30 8.10 1.77
CA GLU A 317 -22.39 8.12 0.79
C GLU A 317 -21.87 8.53 -0.61
N SER A 318 -21.09 9.61 -0.67
CA SER A 318 -20.49 10.09 -1.93
C SER A 318 -19.49 9.09 -2.50
N ALA A 319 -18.69 8.46 -1.65
CA ALA A 319 -17.70 7.47 -2.07
C ALA A 319 -18.35 6.22 -2.67
N VAL A 320 -19.40 5.69 -2.03
CA VAL A 320 -20.11 4.48 -2.50
C VAL A 320 -20.94 4.79 -3.75
N SER A 321 -21.64 5.93 -3.80
CA SER A 321 -22.45 6.31 -4.98
C SER A 321 -21.63 6.48 -6.26
N LYS A 322 -20.33 6.79 -6.15
CA LYS A 322 -19.38 6.90 -7.27
C LYS A 322 -18.83 5.57 -7.79
N LEU A 323 -19.17 4.43 -7.17
CA LEU A 323 -18.83 3.12 -7.74
C LEU A 323 -19.65 2.93 -9.02
N ASP A 324 -19.02 2.58 -10.13
CA ASP A 324 -19.70 2.53 -11.45
C ASP A 324 -20.78 1.43 -11.53
N ASP A 325 -20.50 0.24 -10.99
CA ASP A 325 -21.41 -0.92 -11.05
C ASP A 325 -22.38 -0.95 -9.86
N ALA A 326 -23.68 -1.07 -10.16
CA ALA A 326 -24.75 -1.08 -9.16
C ALA A 326 -24.64 -2.23 -8.15
N ARG A 327 -24.08 -3.37 -8.53
CA ARG A 327 -23.89 -4.53 -7.65
C ARG A 327 -22.78 -4.28 -6.63
N LEU A 328 -21.76 -3.51 -7.01
CA LEU A 328 -20.70 -3.08 -6.08
C LEU A 328 -21.26 -2.08 -5.06
N ARG A 329 -22.10 -1.13 -5.52
CA ARG A 329 -22.84 -0.22 -4.63
C ARG A 329 -23.70 -0.99 -3.64
N HIS A 330 -24.52 -1.92 -4.14
CA HIS A 330 -25.38 -2.74 -3.30
C HIS A 330 -24.58 -3.54 -2.26
N CYS A 331 -23.46 -4.15 -2.65
CA CYS A 331 -22.60 -4.88 -1.70
C CYS A 331 -21.99 -3.98 -0.63
N ALA A 332 -21.49 -2.79 -1.00
CA ALA A 332 -21.01 -1.81 -0.02
C ALA A 332 -22.13 -1.37 0.94
N THR A 333 -23.34 -1.17 0.43
CA THR A 333 -24.52 -0.82 1.22
C THR A 333 -24.88 -1.92 2.24
N LEU A 334 -24.85 -3.19 1.83
CA LEU A 334 -25.07 -4.31 2.76
C LEU A 334 -23.99 -4.34 3.84
N ALA A 335 -22.72 -4.14 3.47
CA ALA A 335 -21.61 -4.08 4.43
C ALA A 335 -21.80 -2.94 5.45
N LEU A 336 -22.28 -1.77 5.04
CA LEU A 336 -22.61 -0.67 5.97
C LEU A 336 -23.71 -1.05 6.97
N ARG A 337 -24.72 -1.84 6.54
CA ARG A 337 -25.78 -2.33 7.44
C ARG A 337 -25.25 -3.35 8.45
N GLU A 338 -24.42 -4.29 7.98
CA GLU A 338 -23.79 -5.29 8.85
C GLU A 338 -22.92 -4.60 9.91
N GLU A 339 -22.09 -3.66 9.49
CA GLU A 339 -21.25 -2.87 10.39
C GLU A 339 -22.09 -2.06 11.39
N ALA A 340 -23.18 -1.44 10.94
CA ALA A 340 -24.07 -0.74 11.84
C ALA A 340 -24.69 -1.66 12.90
N ALA A 341 -25.04 -2.90 12.53
CA ALA A 341 -25.56 -3.88 13.48
C ALA A 341 -24.51 -4.28 14.52
N VAL A 342 -23.24 -4.46 14.10
CA VAL A 342 -22.11 -4.73 15.01
C VAL A 342 -21.90 -3.57 15.99
N LEU A 343 -21.97 -2.34 15.49
CA LEU A 343 -21.73 -1.13 16.28
C LEU A 343 -22.92 -0.70 17.16
N ALA A 344 -24.10 -1.31 17.02
CA ALA A 344 -25.31 -0.85 17.67
C ALA A 344 -25.22 -0.85 19.22
N ALA A 345 -24.47 -1.78 19.80
CA ALA A 345 -24.30 -1.89 21.25
C ALA A 345 -23.36 -0.82 21.81
N ASP A 346 -22.19 -0.63 21.19
CA ASP A 346 -21.11 0.18 21.74
C ASP A 346 -21.06 1.60 21.15
N HIS A 347 -21.65 1.79 19.97
CA HIS A 347 -21.61 3.02 19.17
C HIS A 347 -22.97 3.28 18.46
N ALA A 348 -24.08 3.26 19.22
CA ALA A 348 -25.45 3.40 18.70
C ALA A 348 -25.66 4.62 17.78
N ALA A 349 -24.98 5.72 18.11
CA ALA A 349 -24.88 6.94 17.30
C ALA A 349 -24.41 6.67 15.86
N THR A 350 -23.20 6.14 15.76
CA THR A 350 -22.54 5.78 14.52
C THR A 350 -23.34 4.74 13.75
N ALA A 351 -23.85 3.72 14.44
CA ALA A 351 -24.71 2.69 13.86
C ALA A 351 -25.95 3.28 13.18
N THR A 352 -26.63 4.21 13.84
CA THR A 352 -27.82 4.88 13.30
C THR A 352 -27.50 5.67 12.02
N LEU A 353 -26.38 6.39 12.01
CA LEU A 353 -25.93 7.13 10.83
C LEU A 353 -25.55 6.21 9.66
N LEU A 354 -24.87 5.09 9.94
CA LEU A 354 -24.54 4.09 8.91
C LEU A 354 -25.79 3.45 8.31
N GLN A 355 -26.79 3.08 9.13
CA GLN A 355 -28.08 2.56 8.64
C GLN A 355 -28.77 3.55 7.72
N PHE A 356 -28.73 4.84 8.05
CA PHE A 356 -29.32 5.88 7.23
C PHE A 356 -28.59 6.06 5.90
N VAL A 357 -27.25 6.12 5.92
CA VAL A 357 -26.48 6.20 4.68
C VAL A 357 -26.77 4.99 3.80
N ALA A 358 -26.84 3.78 4.38
CA ALA A 358 -27.20 2.58 3.66
C ALA A 358 -28.59 2.68 3.02
N ALA A 359 -29.61 3.13 3.76
CA ALA A 359 -30.95 3.33 3.24
C ALA A 359 -30.98 4.36 2.09
N ARG A 360 -30.24 5.47 2.19
CA ARG A 360 -30.12 6.45 1.10
C ARG A 360 -29.51 5.86 -0.16
N LEU A 361 -28.44 5.09 0.00
CA LEU A 361 -27.78 4.41 -1.13
C LEU A 361 -28.70 3.43 -1.86
N GLU A 362 -29.63 2.77 -1.16
CA GLU A 362 -30.65 1.92 -1.78
C GLU A 362 -31.64 2.75 -2.62
N THR A 363 -32.11 3.89 -2.08
CA THR A 363 -33.04 4.76 -2.82
C THR A 363 -32.44 5.37 -4.08
N LEU A 364 -31.12 5.61 -4.11
CA LEU A 364 -30.39 6.05 -5.30
C LEU A 364 -30.35 4.99 -6.42
N GLY A 365 -30.57 3.71 -6.08
CA GLY A 365 -30.69 2.62 -7.04
C GLY A 365 -32.05 2.53 -7.74
N GLU A 366 -33.10 3.15 -7.17
CA GLU A 366 -34.49 2.92 -7.58
C GLU A 366 -35.32 4.21 -7.85
N CYS A 367 -34.79 5.42 -7.62
CA CYS A 367 -35.59 6.66 -7.79
C CYS A 367 -34.78 7.89 -8.27
N PRO A 368 -35.37 8.82 -9.03
CA PRO A 368 -34.76 10.12 -9.31
C PRO A 368 -34.50 10.88 -7.99
N PRO A 369 -33.36 11.59 -7.85
CA PRO A 369 -32.92 12.21 -6.59
C PRO A 369 -33.94 13.11 -5.89
N ALA A 370 -34.88 13.69 -6.64
CA ALA A 370 -35.84 14.66 -6.14
C ALA A 370 -36.91 14.09 -5.18
N ARG A 371 -37.28 12.80 -5.26
CA ARG A 371 -38.35 12.24 -4.42
C ARG A 371 -37.89 11.62 -3.10
N ALA A 372 -36.63 11.18 -3.01
CA ALA A 372 -36.08 10.63 -1.77
C ALA A 372 -35.76 11.72 -0.73
N LEU A 373 -35.42 12.93 -1.18
CA LEU A 373 -35.07 14.07 -0.32
C LEU A 373 -36.29 14.73 0.35
N GLU A 374 -37.47 14.72 -0.28
CA GLU A 374 -38.68 15.34 0.27
C GLU A 374 -39.31 14.58 1.45
N GLY A 375 -39.08 13.26 1.56
CA GLY A 375 -39.66 12.42 2.61
C GLY A 375 -38.78 12.20 3.86
N LEU A 376 -37.46 12.33 3.72
CA LEU A 376 -36.49 11.98 4.78
C LEU A 376 -35.54 13.14 5.17
N GLY A 377 -35.45 14.22 4.38
CA GLY A 377 -34.25 15.06 4.31
C GLY A 377 -34.02 16.14 5.38
N ALA A 378 -34.96 16.49 6.27
CA ALA A 378 -34.72 17.51 7.31
C ALA A 378 -35.12 17.02 8.70
N ASP A 379 -36.28 16.37 8.81
CA ASP A 379 -36.79 15.86 10.07
C ASP A 379 -35.91 14.73 10.63
N TYR A 380 -35.20 14.00 9.76
CA TYR A 380 -34.23 12.99 10.18
C TYR A 380 -32.93 13.59 10.72
N PHE A 381 -32.37 14.61 10.08
CA PHE A 381 -31.18 15.28 10.61
C PHE A 381 -31.48 15.97 11.94
N LYS A 382 -32.71 16.48 12.11
CA LYS A 382 -33.23 16.94 13.40
C LYS A 382 -33.31 15.81 14.42
N PHE A 383 -33.87 14.65 14.06
CA PHE A 383 -33.95 13.49 14.94
C PHE A 383 -32.58 12.93 15.33
N ALA A 384 -31.68 12.76 14.36
CA ALA A 384 -30.31 12.31 14.58
C ALA A 384 -29.54 13.31 15.45
N ALA A 385 -29.71 14.61 15.20
CA ALA A 385 -29.14 15.64 16.06
C ALA A 385 -29.65 15.55 17.50
N LEU A 386 -30.95 15.31 17.71
CA LEU A 386 -31.54 15.11 19.04
C LEU A 386 -30.97 13.86 19.74
N GLN A 387 -30.75 12.76 19.02
CA GLN A 387 -30.07 11.58 19.59
C GLN A 387 -28.61 11.87 19.93
N MET A 388 -27.94 12.72 19.14
CA MET A 388 -26.51 13.04 19.27
C MET A 388 -26.23 14.11 20.31
N GLU A 389 -27.23 14.90 20.73
CA GLU A 389 -27.05 16.05 21.62
C GLU A 389 -26.28 15.71 22.90
N ARG A 390 -26.51 14.51 23.45
CA ARG A 390 -25.84 14.04 24.67
C ARG A 390 -24.50 13.35 24.43
N ALA A 391 -24.30 12.77 23.26
CA ALA A 391 -23.12 11.96 22.93
C ALA A 391 -22.02 12.77 22.22
N SER A 392 -22.41 13.68 21.35
CA SER A 392 -21.53 14.63 20.68
C SER A 392 -22.33 15.88 20.29
N PRO A 393 -22.30 16.93 21.13
CA PRO A 393 -22.98 18.21 20.86
C PRO A 393 -22.56 18.84 19.53
N GLU A 394 -21.31 18.65 19.13
CA GLU A 394 -20.77 19.16 17.87
C GLU A 394 -21.40 18.46 16.67
N LEU A 395 -21.59 17.14 16.76
CA LEU A 395 -22.26 16.35 15.72
C LEU A 395 -23.75 16.68 15.66
N ALA A 396 -24.38 16.84 16.82
CA ALA A 396 -25.76 17.29 16.90
C ALA A 396 -25.95 18.65 16.20
N TYR A 397 -25.10 19.61 16.52
CA TYR A 397 -25.12 20.93 15.88
C TYR A 397 -24.89 20.84 14.37
N TYR A 398 -23.91 20.07 13.92
CA TYR A 398 -23.63 19.88 12.50
C TYR A 398 -24.83 19.27 11.76
N LEU A 399 -25.42 18.20 12.29
CA LEU A 399 -26.61 17.56 11.73
C LEU A 399 -27.77 18.55 11.69
N MET A 400 -27.97 19.35 12.74
CA MET A 400 -29.03 20.35 12.82
C MET A 400 -28.84 21.49 11.80
N SER A 401 -27.60 21.92 11.57
CA SER A 401 -27.24 22.90 10.53
C SER A 401 -27.54 22.33 9.13
N LEU A 402 -27.17 21.07 8.89
CA LEU A 402 -27.48 20.38 7.63
C LEU A 402 -28.99 20.28 7.39
N ALA A 403 -29.77 20.01 8.46
CA ALA A 403 -31.23 20.00 8.40
C ALA A 403 -31.79 21.38 7.98
N GLY A 404 -31.22 22.46 8.52
CA GLY A 404 -31.59 23.84 8.22
C GLY A 404 -31.26 24.24 6.79
N GLU A 405 -30.09 23.86 6.27
CA GLU A 405 -29.73 24.10 4.86
C GLU A 405 -30.62 23.35 3.88
N LEU A 406 -31.00 22.11 4.22
CA LEU A 406 -31.86 21.28 3.38
C LEU A 406 -33.34 21.71 3.40
N ARG A 407 -33.79 22.40 4.46
CA ARG A 407 -35.17 22.89 4.57
C ARG A 407 -35.25 24.16 5.44
N PRO A 408 -34.87 25.33 4.90
CA PRO A 408 -34.75 26.58 5.67
C PRO A 408 -36.06 27.01 6.33
N ASP A 409 -37.19 26.67 5.69
CA ASP A 409 -38.54 27.09 6.10
C ASP A 409 -39.23 26.07 7.03
N ALA A 410 -38.59 24.95 7.36
CA ALA A 410 -39.19 23.93 8.21
C ALA A 410 -39.08 24.32 9.70
N PRO A 411 -40.20 24.41 10.44
CA PRO A 411 -40.18 24.81 11.85
C PRO A 411 -39.26 23.89 12.67
N PHE A 412 -38.52 24.48 13.60
CA PHE A 412 -37.86 23.73 14.67
C PHE A 412 -38.96 23.20 15.60
N ILE A 413 -39.06 21.87 15.74
CA ILE A 413 -39.97 21.21 16.68
C ILE A 413 -39.34 21.23 18.06
#